data_AF-A0A0D2BVW8-F1
#
_entry.id   AF-A0A0D2BVW8-F1
#
_cell.length_a   1.000
_cell.length_b   1.000
_cell.length_c   1.000
_cell.angle_alpha   90.00
_cell.angle_beta   90.00
_cell.angle_gamma   90.00
#
_symmetry.space_group_name_H-M   'P 1'
#
loop_
_entity.id
_entity.type
_entity.pdbx_description
1 polymer ?
#
loop_
_entity_poly.entity_id
_entity_poly.type
_entity_poly.pdbx_seq_one_letter_code
_entity_poly.pdbx_strand_id
1 'polypeptide(L)'
;MGRSQPSLGLAPPPRRKDARAKAARLTAHKTIPGLLVGNARARKGVESSELILDASAVDAGISSKGTESRKHRRDAREKVKIRVVEGDTLVVARALSQASSGGIDDGKSSRLKSNVAVLNMASPLLPGGGFLNGATAQEESLCNRTTLYPALKDEFYRLPEVGAIWTEDVLVFRDHTGKDLGKGDRWWVDVISAAMLRFPDVEGIDNDKKYAGQKDRDTASRQIKCLMDILRAKGVEKCVLGAWGCGAYGNPVVEIARAFNKVILGDGRDSKVPDWASLKEIVFAIKEDKLASDFAKHFGNGLEVERQAHGGNQTSKESDDGDTAGLRELEDKIKELDLRIDQSKNPSLKTTLENIRVQLTSQLERKRSDNTPAGESDEATSEDEDEDDGISGTDSA
;
A
#
# COMPACT_ATOMS: atom_id res chain seq x y z
N MET A 1 13.70 40.84 -12.61
CA MET A 1 12.49 39.99 -12.72
C MET A 1 12.18 39.38 -11.36
N GLY A 2 11.34 40.03 -10.55
CA GLY A 2 10.90 39.51 -9.26
C GLY A 2 9.60 38.72 -9.42
N ARG A 3 9.50 37.51 -8.84
CA ARG A 3 8.27 36.71 -8.85
C ARG A 3 7.16 37.50 -8.14
N SER A 4 6.02 37.69 -8.83
CA SER A 4 4.86 38.46 -8.37
C SER A 4 3.88 37.67 -7.49
N GLN A 5 4.22 36.43 -7.13
CA GLN A 5 3.45 35.65 -6.18
C GLN A 5 4.36 35.12 -5.06
N PRO A 6 4.00 35.31 -3.78
CA PRO A 6 4.72 34.68 -2.69
C PRO A 6 4.62 33.17 -2.90
N SER A 7 5.76 32.49 -2.98
CA SER A 7 5.76 31.04 -2.88
C SER A 7 5.18 30.69 -1.51
N LEU A 8 3.97 30.15 -1.48
CA LEU A 8 3.44 29.45 -0.32
C LEU A 8 4.35 28.24 -0.11
N GLY A 9 5.47 28.45 0.58
CA GLY A 9 6.40 27.38 0.92
C GLY A 9 5.64 26.32 1.71
N LEU A 10 5.67 25.08 1.22
CA LEU A 10 5.15 23.95 1.99
C LEU A 10 5.83 23.95 3.36
N ALA A 11 5.04 23.74 4.41
CA ALA A 11 5.61 23.64 5.75
C ALA A 11 6.69 22.52 5.79
N PRO A 12 7.71 22.67 6.65
CA PRO A 12 8.73 21.64 6.84
C PRO A 12 8.11 20.24 7.02
N PRO A 13 8.72 19.17 6.48
CA PRO A 13 8.14 17.82 6.54
C PRO A 13 7.68 17.35 7.94
N PRO A 14 8.40 17.63 9.05
CA PRO A 14 7.93 17.30 10.39
C PRO A 14 6.61 18.00 10.75
N ARG A 15 6.49 19.31 10.45
CA ARG A 15 5.26 20.08 10.68
C ARG A 15 4.09 19.54 9.85
N ARG A 16 4.35 19.05 8.63
CA ARG A 16 3.33 18.39 7.81
C ARG A 16 2.86 17.07 8.44
N LYS A 17 3.79 16.24 8.94
CA LYS A 17 3.46 14.99 9.65
C LYS A 17 2.62 15.25 10.90
N ASP A 18 2.99 16.24 11.71
CA ASP A 18 2.24 16.60 12.93
C ASP A 18 0.84 17.12 12.61
N ALA A 19 0.70 17.94 11.56
CA ALA A 19 -0.59 18.41 11.08
C ALA A 19 -1.48 17.23 10.64
N ARG A 20 -0.92 16.26 9.90
CA ARG A 20 -1.63 15.02 9.52
C ARG A 20 -2.02 14.20 10.74
N ALA A 21 -1.12 14.03 11.72
CA ALA A 21 -1.41 13.29 12.95
C ALA A 21 -2.56 13.94 13.75
N LYS A 22 -2.56 15.28 13.85
CA LYS A 22 -3.66 16.03 14.48
C LYS A 22 -4.99 15.83 13.74
N ALA A 23 -4.99 15.89 12.42
CA ALA A 23 -6.18 15.66 11.59
C ALA A 23 -6.68 14.20 11.69
N ALA A 24 -5.77 13.23 11.75
CA ALA A 24 -6.08 11.81 11.92
C ALA A 24 -6.76 11.55 13.27
N ARG A 25 -6.22 12.11 14.38
CA ARG A 25 -6.84 12.00 15.71
C ARG A 25 -8.23 12.64 15.76
N LEU A 26 -8.41 13.79 15.11
CA LEU A 26 -9.74 14.41 14.97
C LEU A 26 -10.71 13.49 14.21
N THR A 27 -10.22 12.87 13.13
CA THR A 27 -11.01 11.95 12.31
C THR A 27 -11.42 10.72 13.14
N ALA A 28 -10.48 10.11 13.85
CA ALA A 28 -10.70 8.92 14.69
C ALA A 28 -11.64 9.17 15.87
N HIS A 29 -11.44 10.27 16.60
CA HIS A 29 -12.13 10.50 17.87
C HIS A 29 -13.37 11.39 17.77
N LYS A 30 -13.56 12.11 16.64
CA LYS A 30 -14.72 13.00 16.45
C LYS A 30 -15.51 12.68 15.19
N THR A 31 -14.85 12.66 14.03
CA THR A 31 -15.55 12.51 12.74
C THR A 31 -16.20 11.14 12.61
N ILE A 32 -15.44 10.06 12.80
CA ILE A 32 -15.96 8.69 12.68
C ILE A 32 -17.06 8.42 13.71
N PRO A 33 -16.89 8.69 15.03
CA PRO A 33 -17.97 8.52 15.99
C PRO A 33 -19.24 9.29 15.64
N GLY A 34 -19.12 10.54 15.17
CA GLY A 34 -20.28 11.32 14.70
C GLY A 34 -21.00 10.68 13.51
N LEU A 35 -20.26 10.09 12.57
CA LEU A 35 -20.83 9.35 11.44
C LEU A 35 -21.55 8.08 11.91
N LEU A 36 -20.98 7.33 12.86
CA LEU A 36 -21.56 6.09 13.36
C LEU A 36 -22.84 6.33 14.18
N VAL A 37 -22.92 7.44 14.93
CA VAL A 37 -24.17 7.83 15.62
C VAL A 37 -25.28 8.10 14.60
N GLY A 38 -24.96 8.83 13.52
CA GLY A 38 -25.93 9.20 12.47
C GLY A 38 -26.19 8.14 11.40
N ASN A 39 -25.51 7.00 11.42
CA ASN A 39 -25.59 5.98 10.36
C ASN A 39 -25.58 4.55 10.92
N ALA A 40 -26.77 3.95 11.02
CA ALA A 40 -26.95 2.59 11.54
C ALA A 40 -26.25 1.51 10.69
N ARG A 41 -26.19 1.68 9.37
CA ARG A 41 -25.51 0.73 8.47
C ARG A 41 -24.00 0.71 8.72
N ALA A 42 -23.38 1.89 8.80
CA ALA A 42 -21.96 2.02 9.11
C ALA A 42 -21.62 1.47 10.50
N ARG A 43 -22.50 1.71 11.49
CA ARG A 43 -22.33 1.16 12.84
C ARG A 43 -22.38 -0.36 12.84
N LYS A 44 -23.39 -0.95 12.19
CA LYS A 44 -23.53 -2.40 12.07
C LYS A 44 -22.29 -3.01 11.38
N GLY A 45 -21.79 -2.39 10.31
CA GLY A 45 -20.60 -2.85 9.59
C GLY A 45 -19.34 -2.88 10.47
N VAL A 46 -19.14 -1.84 11.29
CA VAL A 46 -18.05 -1.80 12.28
C VAL A 46 -18.22 -2.88 13.36
N GLU A 47 -19.43 -3.06 13.88
CA GLU A 47 -19.72 -4.06 14.92
C GLU A 47 -19.56 -5.49 14.41
N SER A 48 -19.92 -5.76 13.15
CA SER A 48 -19.83 -7.07 12.50
C SER A 48 -18.41 -7.45 12.03
N SER A 49 -17.40 -6.63 12.31
CA SER A 49 -16.01 -6.96 11.98
C SER A 49 -15.56 -8.23 12.71
N GLU A 50 -14.99 -9.17 11.95
CA GLU A 50 -14.60 -10.50 12.42
C GLU A 50 -13.22 -10.91 11.93
N LEU A 51 -12.48 -11.66 12.76
CA LEU A 51 -11.20 -12.27 12.42
C LEU A 51 -11.40 -13.70 11.88
N ILE A 52 -10.90 -13.97 10.68
CA ILE A 52 -11.01 -15.26 9.99
C ILE A 52 -9.60 -15.86 9.86
N LEU A 53 -9.38 -17.03 10.47
CA LEU A 53 -8.09 -17.75 10.44
C LEU A 53 -8.00 -18.77 9.29
N ASP A 54 -9.13 -19.35 8.89
CA ASP A 54 -9.23 -20.28 7.78
C ASP A 54 -10.59 -20.09 7.08
N ALA A 55 -10.56 -19.85 5.78
CA ALA A 55 -11.74 -19.72 4.95
C ALA A 55 -12.53 -21.03 4.83
N SER A 56 -11.90 -22.20 5.09
CA SER A 56 -12.59 -23.49 5.12
C SER A 56 -13.69 -23.54 6.20
N ALA A 57 -13.53 -22.76 7.28
CA ALA A 57 -14.53 -22.61 8.34
C ALA A 57 -15.74 -21.76 7.90
N VAL A 58 -15.58 -20.91 6.88
CA VAL A 58 -16.65 -20.06 6.34
C VAL A 58 -17.55 -20.86 5.36
N ASP A 59 -16.99 -21.86 4.69
CA ASP A 59 -17.71 -22.78 3.77
C ASP A 59 -18.80 -23.60 4.47
N ALA A 60 -18.67 -23.85 5.79
CA ALA A 60 -19.63 -24.62 6.58
C ALA A 60 -21.01 -23.94 6.74
N GLY A 61 -21.13 -22.64 6.46
CA GLY A 61 -22.37 -21.87 6.55
C GLY A 61 -23.23 -21.87 5.27
N ILE A 62 -22.66 -22.24 4.12
CA ILE A 62 -23.35 -22.19 2.81
C ILE A 62 -23.82 -23.60 2.45
N SER A 63 -24.75 -24.14 3.24
CA SER A 63 -25.52 -25.32 2.84
C SER A 63 -26.54 -24.91 1.76
N SER A 64 -26.09 -24.89 0.50
CA SER A 64 -27.00 -24.81 -0.64
C SER A 64 -27.71 -26.17 -0.81
N LYS A 65 -28.91 -26.28 -0.24
CA LYS A 65 -29.90 -27.25 -0.70
C LYS A 65 -30.29 -26.88 -2.12
N GLY A 66 -29.71 -27.55 -3.11
CA GLY A 66 -30.05 -27.35 -4.52
C GLY A 66 -29.48 -28.48 -5.38
N THR A 67 -30.29 -29.50 -5.62
CA THR A 67 -29.98 -30.64 -6.47
C THR A 67 -30.01 -30.22 -7.94
N GLU A 68 -29.03 -29.44 -8.40
CA GLU A 68 -28.91 -29.11 -9.83
C GLU A 68 -27.82 -29.92 -10.53
N SER A 69 -28.24 -30.51 -11.64
CA SER A 69 -27.56 -31.55 -12.39
C SER A 69 -26.15 -31.17 -12.86
N ARG A 70 -25.22 -32.11 -12.71
CA ARG A 70 -23.79 -32.04 -13.12
C ARG A 70 -23.54 -31.70 -14.60
N LYS A 71 -24.58 -31.56 -15.43
CA LYS A 71 -24.47 -31.34 -16.88
C LYS A 71 -24.41 -29.85 -17.26
N HIS A 72 -24.94 -28.94 -16.44
CA HIS A 72 -24.85 -27.48 -16.68
C HIS A 72 -23.54 -26.83 -16.20
N ARG A 73 -22.74 -27.55 -15.40
CA ARG A 73 -21.50 -27.04 -14.78
C ARG A 73 -20.32 -26.91 -15.76
N ARG A 74 -20.49 -27.32 -17.01
CA ARG A 74 -19.42 -27.41 -18.02
C ARG A 74 -19.33 -26.17 -18.94
N ASP A 75 -20.41 -25.40 -19.06
CA ASP A 75 -20.55 -24.37 -20.11
C ASP A 75 -20.50 -22.91 -19.63
N ALA A 76 -20.20 -22.64 -18.35
CA ALA A 76 -20.09 -21.27 -17.82
C ALA A 76 -18.85 -21.07 -16.91
N ARG A 77 -17.68 -21.54 -17.35
CA ARG A 77 -16.40 -21.08 -16.77
C ARG A 77 -16.14 -19.63 -17.21
N GLU A 78 -16.88 -18.69 -16.65
CA GLU A 78 -16.63 -17.27 -16.86
C GLU A 78 -15.23 -16.96 -16.29
N LYS A 79 -14.29 -16.58 -17.17
CA LYS A 79 -12.95 -16.21 -16.75
C LYS A 79 -13.05 -14.92 -15.94
N VAL A 80 -12.54 -14.94 -14.70
CA VAL A 80 -12.39 -13.73 -13.89
C VAL A 80 -11.61 -12.68 -14.68
N LYS A 81 -12.16 -11.48 -14.81
CA LYS A 81 -11.47 -10.35 -15.45
C LYS A 81 -10.42 -9.81 -14.49
N ILE A 82 -9.17 -9.72 -14.93
CA ILE A 82 -8.05 -9.23 -14.11
C ILE A 82 -7.44 -8.01 -14.78
N ARG A 83 -7.20 -6.94 -14.00
CA ARG A 83 -6.61 -5.69 -14.48
C ARG A 83 -5.58 -5.15 -13.49
N VAL A 84 -4.62 -4.39 -13.99
CA VAL A 84 -3.75 -3.53 -13.18
C VAL A 84 -4.09 -2.08 -13.51
N VAL A 85 -4.35 -1.27 -12.49
CA VAL A 85 -4.66 0.15 -12.65
C VAL A 85 -3.68 0.96 -11.81
N GLU A 86 -3.07 1.97 -12.43
CA GLU A 86 -2.28 2.95 -11.69
C GLU A 86 -3.23 3.88 -10.93
N GLY A 87 -3.23 3.81 -9.59
CA GLY A 87 -4.10 4.68 -8.80
C GLY A 87 -4.35 4.29 -7.34
N ASP A 88 -5.13 5.14 -6.67
CA ASP A 88 -5.58 4.96 -5.29
C ASP A 88 -6.67 3.89 -5.18
N THR A 89 -6.57 3.04 -4.15
CA THR A 89 -7.50 1.92 -3.91
C THR A 89 -8.97 2.35 -3.90
N LEU A 90 -9.30 3.46 -3.21
CA LEU A 90 -10.69 3.93 -3.10
C LEU A 90 -11.17 4.62 -4.38
N VAL A 91 -10.28 5.30 -5.12
CA VAL A 91 -10.63 5.87 -6.44
C VAL A 91 -10.98 4.76 -7.42
N VAL A 92 -10.15 3.71 -7.51
CA VAL A 92 -10.41 2.55 -8.36
C VAL A 92 -11.67 1.81 -7.93
N ALA A 93 -11.88 1.60 -6.63
CA ALA A 93 -13.07 0.95 -6.11
C ALA A 93 -14.36 1.75 -6.42
N ARG A 94 -14.31 3.09 -6.36
CA ARG A 94 -15.43 3.95 -6.74
C ARG A 94 -15.79 3.81 -8.22
N ALA A 95 -14.78 3.86 -9.09
CA ALA A 95 -14.99 3.66 -10.53
C ALA A 95 -15.59 2.28 -10.83
N LEU A 96 -15.12 1.24 -10.14
CA LEU A 96 -15.62 -0.13 -10.27
C LEU A 96 -17.07 -0.28 -9.79
N SER A 97 -17.42 0.39 -8.69
CA SER A 97 -18.79 0.43 -8.16
C SER A 97 -19.75 1.17 -9.12
N GLN A 98 -19.31 2.29 -9.71
CA GLN A 98 -20.11 3.08 -10.65
C GLN A 98 -20.31 2.37 -12.00
N ALA A 99 -19.29 1.72 -12.54
CA ALA A 99 -19.41 0.94 -13.78
C ALA A 99 -20.45 -0.20 -13.65
N SER A 100 -20.63 -0.72 -12.44
CA SER A 100 -21.65 -1.74 -12.14
C SER A 100 -23.07 -1.19 -12.04
N SER A 101 -23.23 0.14 -12.06
CA SER A 101 -24.52 0.83 -11.92
C SER A 101 -25.09 1.34 -13.24
N GLY A 102 -24.35 1.25 -14.35
CA GLY A 102 -24.77 1.71 -15.69
C GLY A 102 -25.42 0.64 -16.58
N GLY A 103 -25.66 -0.57 -16.08
CA GLY A 103 -26.41 -1.60 -16.80
C GLY A 103 -27.92 -1.32 -16.74
N ILE A 104 -28.61 -1.47 -17.87
CA ILE A 104 -30.08 -1.35 -17.98
C ILE A 104 -30.72 -2.31 -16.97
N ASP A 105 -31.47 -1.74 -16.04
CA ASP A 105 -32.20 -2.46 -15.00
C ASP A 105 -33.44 -3.13 -15.63
N ASP A 106 -33.26 -4.33 -16.18
CA ASP A 106 -34.37 -5.21 -16.55
C ASP A 106 -35.00 -5.74 -15.26
N GLY A 107 -35.86 -4.91 -14.65
CA GLY A 107 -36.53 -4.97 -13.34
C GLY A 107 -37.05 -6.32 -12.80
N LYS A 108 -36.22 -7.36 -12.73
CA LYS A 108 -36.60 -8.73 -12.31
C LYS A 108 -35.58 -9.45 -11.43
N SER A 109 -34.57 -8.78 -10.87
CA SER A 109 -33.72 -9.40 -9.84
C SER A 109 -33.35 -8.42 -8.74
N SER A 110 -34.07 -8.47 -7.62
CA SER A 110 -33.76 -7.80 -6.36
C SER A 110 -32.52 -8.41 -5.66
N ARG A 111 -31.45 -8.73 -6.39
CA ARG A 111 -30.17 -9.05 -5.76
C ARG A 111 -29.67 -7.78 -5.09
N LEU A 112 -29.54 -7.81 -3.76
CA LEU A 112 -28.80 -6.81 -3.02
C LEU A 112 -27.45 -6.63 -3.71
N LYS A 113 -27.16 -5.43 -4.21
CA LYS A 113 -25.86 -5.09 -4.81
C LYS A 113 -24.77 -5.37 -3.78
N SER A 114 -23.85 -6.28 -4.08
CA SER A 114 -22.66 -6.48 -3.26
C SER A 114 -21.75 -5.26 -3.36
N ASN A 115 -21.20 -4.80 -2.24
CA ASN A 115 -20.19 -3.74 -2.28
C ASN A 115 -18.93 -4.25 -3.00
N VAL A 116 -18.11 -3.33 -3.50
CA VAL A 116 -16.76 -3.69 -3.96
C VAL A 116 -15.91 -3.98 -2.72
N ALA A 117 -15.23 -5.13 -2.68
CA ALA A 117 -14.30 -5.44 -1.61
C ALA A 117 -12.93 -4.80 -1.88
N VAL A 118 -12.29 -4.24 -0.86
CA VAL A 118 -10.94 -3.67 -0.98
C VAL A 118 -9.98 -4.32 0.01
N LEU A 119 -8.75 -4.59 -0.42
CA LEU A 119 -7.68 -5.04 0.48
C LEU A 119 -7.14 -3.85 1.28
N ASN A 120 -7.24 -3.90 2.61
CA ASN A 120 -6.39 -3.12 3.50
C ASN A 120 -5.07 -3.88 3.72
N MET A 121 -3.96 -3.30 3.27
CA MET A 121 -2.62 -3.85 3.44
C MET A 121 -2.15 -3.60 4.88
N ALA A 122 -2.76 -4.33 5.80
CA ALA A 122 -2.80 -4.01 7.21
C ALA A 122 -1.46 -4.22 7.92
N SER A 123 -1.25 -3.45 8.98
CA SER A 123 -0.21 -3.67 9.95
C SER A 123 -0.44 -4.95 10.74
N PRO A 124 0.56 -5.83 10.92
CA PRO A 124 0.38 -7.03 11.73
C PRO A 124 0.25 -6.73 13.22
N LEU A 125 0.68 -5.54 13.66
CA LEU A 125 0.85 -5.22 15.08
C LEU A 125 -0.08 -4.12 15.58
N LEU A 126 -0.45 -3.15 14.74
CA LEU A 126 -1.12 -1.93 15.17
C LEU A 126 -2.35 -1.64 14.33
N PRO A 127 -3.54 -1.45 14.94
CA PRO A 127 -4.72 -0.99 14.22
C PRO A 127 -4.52 0.31 13.47
N GLY A 128 -4.78 0.26 12.16
CA GLY A 128 -4.58 1.40 11.28
C GLY A 128 -3.13 1.82 11.11
N GLY A 129 -2.16 0.97 11.47
CA GLY A 129 -0.73 1.24 11.31
C GLY A 129 -0.30 2.56 11.97
N GLY A 130 0.26 3.46 11.18
CA GLY A 130 0.70 4.78 11.62
C GLY A 130 -0.37 5.88 11.51
N PHE A 131 -1.65 5.54 11.37
CA PHE A 131 -2.74 6.49 11.09
C PHE A 131 -2.76 7.66 12.06
N LEU A 132 -2.78 7.37 13.37
CA LEU A 132 -2.76 8.41 14.42
C LEU A 132 -1.45 9.19 14.51
N ASN A 133 -0.39 8.71 13.86
CA ASN A 133 0.95 9.32 13.81
C ASN A 133 1.20 10.08 12.51
N GLY A 134 0.18 10.24 11.66
CA GLY A 134 0.27 11.00 10.42
C GLY A 134 1.10 10.31 9.34
N ALA A 135 1.20 8.98 9.38
CA ALA A 135 1.71 8.20 8.25
C ALA A 135 0.72 8.22 7.09
N THR A 136 1.19 7.84 5.89
CA THR A 136 0.45 7.99 4.62
C THR A 136 0.58 6.78 3.73
N ALA A 137 0.79 5.59 4.29
CA ALA A 137 0.67 4.38 3.50
C ALA A 137 -0.83 4.08 3.24
N GLN A 138 -1.07 2.96 2.58
CA GLN A 138 -2.40 2.61 2.08
C GLN A 138 -3.41 2.39 3.23
N GLU A 139 -3.00 1.70 4.31
CA GLU A 139 -3.84 1.47 5.48
C GLU A 139 -4.26 2.79 6.16
N GLU A 140 -3.34 3.74 6.32
CA GLU A 140 -3.64 5.03 6.92
C GLU A 140 -4.58 5.86 6.05
N SER A 141 -4.43 5.78 4.72
CA SER A 141 -5.36 6.41 3.78
C SER A 141 -6.78 5.85 3.94
N LEU A 142 -6.93 4.52 4.05
CA LEU A 142 -8.22 3.87 4.29
C LEU A 142 -8.82 4.30 5.63
N CYS A 143 -8.04 4.28 6.72
CA CYS A 143 -8.50 4.70 8.04
C CYS A 143 -8.89 6.17 8.09
N ASN A 144 -8.20 7.03 7.34
CA ASN A 144 -8.48 8.45 7.28
C ASN A 144 -9.71 8.81 6.45
N ARG A 145 -10.15 7.92 5.55
CA ARG A 145 -11.21 8.22 4.57
C ARG A 145 -12.49 7.42 4.74
N THR A 146 -12.46 6.44 5.65
CA THR A 146 -13.54 5.48 5.84
C THR A 146 -13.81 5.21 7.32
N THR A 147 -14.94 4.56 7.61
CA THR A 147 -15.26 4.11 8.98
C THR A 147 -14.51 2.84 9.40
N LEU A 148 -13.45 2.44 8.69
CA LEU A 148 -12.70 1.21 8.95
C LEU A 148 -11.99 1.21 10.32
N TYR A 149 -11.41 2.34 10.73
CA TYR A 149 -10.53 2.39 11.91
C TYR A 149 -11.12 1.74 13.19
N PRO A 150 -12.36 2.05 13.63
CA PRO A 150 -12.94 1.39 14.80
C PRO A 150 -13.30 -0.09 14.60
N ALA A 151 -13.36 -0.59 13.36
CA ALA A 151 -13.58 -2.00 13.07
C ALA A 151 -12.30 -2.83 13.28
N LEU A 152 -11.14 -2.19 13.23
CA LEU A 152 -9.84 -2.78 13.51
C LEU A 152 -9.65 -2.90 15.03
N LYS A 153 -10.36 -3.85 15.66
CA LYS A 153 -10.35 -4.05 17.11
C LYS A 153 -8.97 -4.53 17.60
N ASP A 154 -8.47 -3.97 18.69
CA ASP A 154 -7.17 -4.33 19.29
C ASP A 154 -7.00 -5.84 19.51
N GLU A 155 -8.08 -6.55 19.86
CA GLU A 155 -8.10 -8.00 20.08
C GLU A 155 -7.78 -8.84 18.84
N PHE A 156 -7.89 -8.27 17.64
CA PHE A 156 -7.51 -8.93 16.40
C PHE A 156 -6.01 -8.81 16.09
N TYR A 157 -5.30 -7.88 16.74
CA TYR A 157 -3.92 -7.54 16.42
C TYR A 157 -2.90 -8.41 17.14
N ARG A 158 -1.68 -8.41 16.58
CA ARG A 158 -0.89 -9.63 16.39
C ARG A 158 -1.62 -10.53 15.39
N LEU A 159 -1.93 -9.93 14.24
CA LEU A 159 -2.64 -10.61 13.16
C LEU A 159 -1.98 -11.95 12.88
N PRO A 160 -2.78 -13.00 12.65
CA PRO A 160 -2.25 -14.31 12.31
C PRO A 160 -1.40 -14.23 11.05
N GLU A 161 -0.39 -15.10 10.95
CA GLU A 161 0.41 -15.21 9.73
C GLU A 161 -0.50 -15.51 8.53
N VAL A 162 -1.48 -16.40 8.68
CA VAL A 162 -2.49 -16.69 7.67
C VAL A 162 -3.86 -16.41 8.26
N GLY A 163 -4.55 -15.42 7.70
CA GLY A 163 -5.87 -14.98 8.13
C GLY A 163 -6.13 -13.54 7.72
N ALA A 164 -7.36 -13.07 7.94
CA ALA A 164 -7.73 -11.68 7.67
C ALA A 164 -8.90 -11.25 8.55
N ILE A 165 -9.02 -9.94 8.78
CA ILE A 165 -10.23 -9.33 9.33
C ILE A 165 -11.16 -9.01 8.16
N TRP A 166 -12.40 -9.45 8.23
CA TRP A 166 -13.46 -9.05 7.29
C TRP A 166 -14.35 -7.98 7.92
N THR A 167 -14.58 -6.88 7.21
CA THR A 167 -15.48 -5.80 7.66
C THR A 167 -16.42 -5.41 6.52
N GLU A 168 -17.71 -5.60 6.75
CA GLU A 168 -18.77 -5.24 5.79
C GLU A 168 -19.18 -3.78 5.94
N ASP A 169 -19.75 -3.21 4.89
CA ASP A 169 -20.45 -1.92 4.96
C ASP A 169 -19.59 -0.78 5.56
N VAL A 170 -18.34 -0.71 5.11
CA VAL A 170 -17.42 0.38 5.46
C VAL A 170 -17.79 1.61 4.65
N LEU A 171 -18.20 2.68 5.35
CA LEU A 171 -18.62 3.94 4.76
C LEU A 171 -17.40 4.75 4.33
N VAL A 172 -17.29 5.06 3.05
CA VAL A 172 -16.32 6.01 2.51
C VAL A 172 -16.92 7.41 2.60
N PHE A 173 -16.29 8.27 3.40
CA PHE A 173 -16.80 9.62 3.68
C PHE A 173 -15.86 10.74 3.25
N ARG A 174 -14.68 10.43 2.69
CA ARG A 174 -13.69 11.43 2.26
C ARG A 174 -13.03 11.03 0.94
N ASP A 175 -12.85 12.00 0.06
CA ASP A 175 -12.20 11.79 -1.23
C ASP A 175 -10.66 11.73 -1.13
N HIS A 176 -9.99 11.55 -2.27
CA HIS A 176 -8.53 11.44 -2.34
C HIS A 176 -7.80 12.77 -2.06
N THR A 177 -8.50 13.91 -2.13
CA THR A 177 -7.95 15.24 -1.81
C THR A 177 -8.01 15.54 -0.31
N GLY A 178 -8.68 14.68 0.46
CA GLY A 178 -8.89 14.87 1.90
C GLY A 178 -10.16 15.65 2.23
N LYS A 179 -11.02 15.94 1.24
CA LYS A 179 -12.30 16.64 1.46
C LYS A 179 -13.40 15.65 1.83
N ASP A 180 -14.13 15.98 2.90
CA ASP A 180 -15.28 15.20 3.34
C ASP A 180 -16.41 15.27 2.29
N LEU A 181 -16.98 14.11 1.96
CA LEU A 181 -18.08 13.93 1.03
C LEU A 181 -19.41 14.34 1.68
N GLY A 182 -20.26 15.00 0.88
CA GLY A 182 -21.64 15.28 1.24
C GLY A 182 -22.43 13.98 1.47
N LYS A 183 -23.50 14.02 2.27
CA LYS A 183 -24.25 12.81 2.68
C LYS A 183 -24.69 11.94 1.50
N GLY A 184 -25.06 12.54 0.36
CA GLY A 184 -25.48 11.84 -0.86
C GLY A 184 -24.35 11.25 -1.71
N ASP A 185 -23.11 11.73 -1.52
CA ASP A 185 -21.93 11.29 -2.30
C ASP A 185 -21.12 10.19 -1.60
N ARG A 186 -21.48 9.87 -0.35
CA ARG A 186 -20.87 8.80 0.43
C ARG A 186 -21.29 7.46 -0.14
N TRP A 187 -20.38 6.51 -0.10
CA TRP A 187 -20.53 5.20 -0.73
C TRP A 187 -19.90 4.12 0.13
N TRP A 188 -20.09 2.86 -0.25
CA TRP A 188 -19.81 1.70 0.61
C TRP A 188 -18.82 0.77 -0.07
N VAL A 189 -17.91 0.23 0.74
CA VAL A 189 -16.99 -0.85 0.39
C VAL A 189 -17.05 -1.91 1.48
N ASP A 190 -16.72 -3.15 1.12
CA ASP A 190 -16.31 -4.14 2.12
C ASP A 190 -14.78 -4.12 2.18
N VAL A 191 -14.20 -4.43 3.34
CA VAL A 191 -12.75 -4.38 3.54
C VAL A 191 -12.25 -5.70 4.09
N ILE A 192 -11.26 -6.28 3.41
CA ILE A 192 -10.45 -7.38 3.92
C ILE A 192 -9.11 -6.82 4.41
N SER A 193 -8.83 -6.92 5.70
CA SER A 193 -7.57 -6.45 6.30
C SER A 193 -6.66 -7.61 6.62
N ALA A 194 -5.51 -7.67 5.96
CA ALA A 194 -4.53 -8.74 6.15
C ALA A 194 -3.11 -8.19 6.06
N ALA A 195 -2.20 -8.76 6.87
CA ALA A 195 -0.79 -8.40 6.87
C ALA A 195 0.03 -9.35 6.00
N MET A 196 1.01 -8.80 5.26
CA MET A 196 2.03 -9.56 4.55
C MET A 196 3.30 -9.67 5.41
N LEU A 197 4.22 -10.57 5.06
CA LEU A 197 5.56 -10.66 5.67
C LEU A 197 6.23 -9.28 5.78
N ARG A 198 6.80 -8.95 6.96
CA ARG A 198 7.59 -7.74 7.16
C ARG A 198 9.07 -8.06 7.02
N PHE A 199 9.74 -7.34 6.11
CA PHE A 199 11.17 -7.41 5.90
C PHE A 199 11.69 -8.85 5.77
N PRO A 200 11.11 -9.65 4.85
CA PRO A 200 11.59 -11.01 4.60
C PRO A 200 13.05 -10.97 4.12
N ASP A 201 13.78 -12.06 4.32
CA ASP A 201 15.12 -12.17 3.76
C ASP A 201 15.01 -12.30 2.23
N VAL A 202 15.71 -11.41 1.53
CA VAL A 202 15.67 -11.33 0.06
C VAL A 202 17.07 -11.40 -0.53
N GLU A 203 17.18 -12.06 -1.68
CA GLU A 203 18.38 -12.13 -2.51
C GLU A 203 18.16 -11.35 -3.80
N GLY A 204 19.25 -10.87 -4.42
CA GLY A 204 19.19 -10.10 -5.67
C GLY A 204 19.17 -8.58 -5.45
N ILE A 205 19.19 -7.85 -6.56
CA ILE A 205 19.25 -6.39 -6.58
C ILE A 205 18.07 -5.88 -7.43
N ASP A 206 17.51 -4.74 -7.05
CA ASP A 206 16.42 -4.06 -7.77
C ASP A 206 15.28 -4.99 -8.19
N ASN A 207 15.08 -5.17 -9.50
CA ASN A 207 13.95 -5.91 -10.07
C ASN A 207 14.13 -7.44 -10.06
N ASP A 208 15.34 -7.93 -9.74
CA ASP A 208 15.65 -9.35 -9.61
C ASP A 208 15.57 -9.85 -8.16
N LYS A 209 15.05 -9.00 -7.26
CA LYS A 209 14.80 -9.40 -5.87
C LYS A 209 13.87 -10.60 -5.82
N LYS A 210 14.24 -11.57 -5.00
CA LYS A 210 13.47 -12.78 -4.71
C LYS A 210 13.60 -13.10 -3.24
N TYR A 211 12.66 -13.88 -2.70
CA TYR A 211 12.83 -14.41 -1.35
C TYR A 211 14.08 -15.29 -1.28
N ALA A 212 14.85 -15.19 -0.20
CA ALA A 212 16.01 -16.05 0.03
C ALA A 212 15.55 -17.49 0.31
N GLY A 213 14.61 -17.65 1.25
CA GLY A 213 14.07 -18.95 1.65
C GLY A 213 12.80 -19.36 0.91
N GLN A 214 12.63 -20.67 0.68
CA GLN A 214 11.36 -21.23 0.21
C GLN A 214 10.21 -21.03 1.22
N LYS A 215 10.54 -20.99 2.52
CA LYS A 215 9.57 -20.76 3.60
C LYS A 215 8.78 -19.46 3.40
N ASP A 216 9.45 -18.34 3.11
CA ASP A 216 8.79 -17.05 2.93
C ASP A 216 7.95 -17.02 1.65
N ARG A 217 8.43 -17.65 0.56
CA ARG A 217 7.63 -17.85 -0.67
C ARG A 217 6.34 -18.61 -0.39
N ASP A 218 6.43 -19.70 0.38
CA ASP A 218 5.29 -20.54 0.73
C ASP A 218 4.33 -19.80 1.66
N THR A 219 4.85 -19.01 2.61
CA THR A 219 4.05 -18.16 3.49
C THR A 219 3.27 -17.11 2.71
N ALA A 220 3.94 -16.34 1.85
CA ALA A 220 3.27 -15.35 1.01
C ALA A 220 2.19 -15.99 0.11
N SER A 221 2.47 -17.17 -0.44
CA SER A 221 1.50 -17.94 -1.23
C SER A 221 0.30 -18.39 -0.39
N ARG A 222 0.50 -18.85 0.85
CA ARG A 222 -0.58 -19.22 1.78
C ARG A 222 -1.43 -18.01 2.18
N GLN A 223 -0.80 -16.88 2.45
CA GLN A 223 -1.46 -15.62 2.76
C GLN A 223 -2.38 -15.16 1.62
N ILE A 224 -1.86 -15.15 0.39
CA ILE A 224 -2.63 -14.80 -0.81
C ILE A 224 -3.78 -15.79 -1.03
N LYS A 225 -3.52 -17.10 -0.88
CA LYS A 225 -4.56 -18.12 -1.00
C LYS A 225 -5.68 -17.89 0.02
N CYS A 226 -5.34 -17.67 1.28
CA CYS A 226 -6.31 -17.40 2.35
C CYS A 226 -7.16 -16.15 2.04
N LEU A 227 -6.53 -15.05 1.64
CA LEU A 227 -7.21 -13.83 1.21
C LEU A 227 -8.23 -14.12 0.10
N MET A 228 -7.83 -14.86 -0.93
CA MET A 228 -8.70 -15.19 -2.06
C MET A 228 -9.84 -16.15 -1.66
N ASP A 229 -9.57 -17.12 -0.79
CA ASP A 229 -10.61 -18.03 -0.29
C ASP A 229 -11.63 -17.30 0.59
N ILE A 230 -11.22 -16.31 1.39
CA ILE A 230 -12.15 -15.46 2.17
C ILE A 230 -13.03 -14.64 1.23
N LEU A 231 -12.45 -13.99 0.20
CA LEU A 231 -13.22 -13.24 -0.79
C LEU A 231 -14.28 -14.11 -1.47
N ARG A 232 -13.92 -15.35 -1.84
CA ARG A 232 -14.85 -16.34 -2.40
C ARG A 232 -15.95 -16.69 -1.40
N ALA A 233 -15.59 -17.02 -0.16
CA ALA A 233 -16.55 -17.45 0.85
C ALA A 233 -17.53 -16.32 1.25
N LYS A 234 -17.08 -15.06 1.17
CA LYS A 234 -17.91 -13.87 1.35
C LYS A 234 -18.77 -13.49 0.14
N GLY A 235 -18.70 -14.25 -0.95
CA GLY A 235 -19.53 -14.03 -2.14
C GLY A 235 -19.18 -12.74 -2.87
N VAL A 236 -17.93 -12.26 -2.76
CA VAL A 236 -17.50 -11.02 -3.40
C VAL A 236 -17.57 -11.18 -4.91
N GLU A 237 -18.22 -10.22 -5.59
CA GLU A 237 -18.26 -10.19 -7.06
C GLU A 237 -17.10 -9.40 -7.66
N LYS A 238 -16.64 -8.35 -6.98
CA LYS A 238 -15.62 -7.44 -7.47
C LYS A 238 -14.70 -7.02 -6.35
N CYS A 239 -13.39 -7.09 -6.56
CA CYS A 239 -12.42 -6.64 -5.56
C CYS A 239 -11.32 -5.75 -6.13
N VAL A 240 -10.80 -4.88 -5.27
CA VAL A 240 -9.61 -4.08 -5.50
C VAL A 240 -8.50 -4.55 -4.56
N LEU A 241 -7.48 -5.14 -5.14
CA LEU A 241 -6.25 -5.58 -4.48
C LEU A 241 -5.12 -4.59 -4.79
N GLY A 242 -3.87 -4.96 -4.54
CA GLY A 242 -2.70 -4.19 -4.95
C GLY A 242 -1.40 -4.96 -4.73
N ALA A 243 -0.28 -4.26 -4.81
CA ALA A 243 1.07 -4.81 -4.58
C ALA A 243 1.32 -5.06 -3.07
N TRP A 244 0.60 -6.04 -2.52
CA TRP A 244 0.54 -6.32 -1.08
C TRP A 244 1.93 -6.60 -0.50
N GLY A 245 2.35 -5.77 0.45
CA GLY A 245 3.65 -5.89 1.12
C GLY A 245 4.88 -5.43 0.31
N CYS A 246 4.72 -4.97 -0.94
CA CYS A 246 5.84 -4.62 -1.81
C CYS A 246 6.45 -3.24 -1.52
N GLY A 247 5.75 -2.38 -0.78
CA GLY A 247 6.24 -1.07 -0.34
C GLY A 247 7.06 -1.17 0.95
N ALA A 248 6.57 -0.53 2.02
CA ALA A 248 7.26 -0.44 3.31
C ALA A 248 7.65 -1.78 3.96
N TYR A 249 7.12 -2.91 3.49
CA TYR A 249 7.41 -4.25 4.04
C TYR A 249 8.48 -5.00 3.24
N GLY A 250 8.90 -4.47 2.09
CA GLY A 250 10.06 -4.98 1.36
C GLY A 250 9.87 -6.33 0.67
N ASN A 251 8.63 -6.76 0.42
CA ASN A 251 8.40 -8.01 -0.34
C ASN A 251 8.78 -7.82 -1.82
N PRO A 252 9.40 -8.81 -2.47
CA PRO A 252 9.72 -8.70 -3.88
C PRO A 252 8.47 -8.70 -4.77
N VAL A 253 8.27 -7.64 -5.55
CA VAL A 253 7.08 -7.47 -6.41
C VAL A 253 6.87 -8.62 -7.38
N VAL A 254 7.96 -9.15 -7.94
CA VAL A 254 7.92 -10.27 -8.90
C VAL A 254 7.37 -11.54 -8.24
N GLU A 255 7.81 -11.84 -7.02
CA GLU A 255 7.35 -13.01 -6.26
C GLU A 255 5.87 -12.86 -5.87
N ILE A 256 5.45 -11.68 -5.42
CA ILE A 256 4.05 -11.41 -5.06
C ILE A 256 3.13 -11.48 -6.29
N ALA A 257 3.52 -10.89 -7.42
CA ALA A 257 2.76 -10.96 -8.67
C ALA A 257 2.60 -12.41 -9.16
N ARG A 258 3.68 -13.21 -9.10
CA ARG A 258 3.65 -14.64 -9.44
C ARG A 258 2.80 -15.45 -8.47
N ALA A 259 2.83 -15.14 -7.18
CA ALA A 259 2.02 -15.82 -6.17
C ALA A 259 0.52 -15.54 -6.38
N PHE A 260 0.13 -14.28 -6.62
CA PHE A 260 -1.25 -13.97 -7.02
C PHE A 260 -1.65 -14.67 -8.31
N ASN A 261 -0.80 -14.64 -9.34
CA ASN A 261 -1.06 -15.31 -10.60
C ASN A 261 -1.31 -16.82 -10.40
N LYS A 262 -0.42 -17.49 -9.66
CA LYS A 262 -0.52 -18.93 -9.36
C LYS A 262 -1.80 -19.26 -8.58
N VAL A 263 -2.16 -18.44 -7.59
CA VAL A 263 -3.39 -18.66 -6.81
C VAL A 263 -4.62 -18.47 -7.67
N ILE A 264 -4.68 -17.39 -8.47
CA ILE A 264 -5.87 -16.99 -9.23
C ILE A 264 -6.08 -17.85 -10.47
N LEU A 265 -5.01 -18.11 -11.24
CA LEU A 265 -5.06 -18.77 -12.56
C LEU A 265 -4.51 -20.20 -12.57
N GLY A 266 -3.89 -20.66 -11.48
CA GLY A 266 -3.18 -21.94 -11.44
C GLY A 266 -1.80 -21.88 -12.10
N ASP A 267 -1.09 -23.01 -12.09
CA ASP A 267 0.27 -23.16 -12.66
C ASP A 267 0.28 -23.91 -14.01
N GLY A 268 -0.90 -24.17 -14.59
CA GLY A 268 -1.05 -24.83 -15.89
C GLY A 268 -0.74 -26.33 -15.91
N ARG A 269 -0.29 -26.93 -14.79
CA ARG A 269 -0.01 -28.37 -14.67
C ARG A 269 -1.03 -29.05 -13.77
N ASP A 270 -2.15 -29.50 -14.34
CA ASP A 270 -3.21 -30.26 -13.65
C ASP A 270 -3.79 -29.63 -12.35
N SER A 271 -3.37 -28.41 -12.01
CA SER A 271 -3.90 -27.64 -10.90
C SER A 271 -5.32 -27.23 -11.25
N LYS A 272 -6.27 -27.73 -10.46
CA LYS A 272 -7.66 -27.27 -10.51
C LYS A 272 -7.65 -25.78 -10.19
N VAL A 273 -7.77 -24.94 -11.22
CA VAL A 273 -8.06 -23.51 -11.05
C VAL A 273 -9.28 -23.43 -10.14
N PRO A 274 -9.21 -22.68 -9.01
CA PRO A 274 -10.35 -22.58 -8.11
C PRO A 274 -11.57 -22.06 -8.87
N ASP A 275 -12.73 -22.65 -8.59
CA ASP A 275 -14.00 -22.08 -9.01
C ASP A 275 -14.22 -20.84 -8.14
N TRP A 276 -14.04 -19.66 -8.73
CA TRP A 276 -14.20 -18.39 -8.04
C TRP A 276 -15.67 -18.01 -7.81
N ALA A 277 -16.61 -18.85 -8.26
CA ALA A 277 -18.05 -18.77 -8.05
C ALA A 277 -18.64 -17.40 -8.42
N SER A 278 -18.68 -16.45 -7.48
CA SER A 278 -19.25 -15.13 -7.67
C SER A 278 -18.27 -14.08 -8.19
N LEU A 279 -16.96 -14.30 -8.07
CA LEU A 279 -15.95 -13.29 -8.39
C LEU A 279 -15.83 -13.09 -9.90
N LYS A 280 -16.20 -11.90 -10.37
CA LYS A 280 -16.21 -11.52 -11.80
C LYS A 280 -15.00 -10.66 -12.17
N GLU A 281 -14.53 -9.81 -11.27
CA GLU A 281 -13.49 -8.83 -11.57
C GLU A 281 -12.52 -8.58 -10.40
N ILE A 282 -11.21 -8.70 -10.67
CA ILE A 282 -10.12 -8.37 -9.76
C ILE A 282 -9.32 -7.21 -10.38
N VAL A 283 -9.17 -6.12 -9.63
CA VAL A 283 -8.34 -4.99 -10.05
C VAL A 283 -7.20 -4.79 -9.06
N PHE A 284 -5.95 -4.83 -9.52
CA PHE A 284 -4.80 -4.44 -8.71
C PHE A 284 -4.58 -2.93 -8.85
N ALA A 285 -4.97 -2.17 -7.82
CA ALA A 285 -4.71 -0.73 -7.75
C ALA A 285 -3.34 -0.47 -7.12
N ILE A 286 -2.42 0.09 -7.90
CA ILE A 286 -1.03 0.32 -7.48
C ILE A 286 -0.69 1.79 -7.80
N LYS A 287 -0.38 2.59 -6.77
CA LYS A 287 -0.19 4.05 -6.94
C LYS A 287 1.11 4.41 -7.67
N GLU A 288 2.16 3.60 -7.52
CA GLU A 288 3.49 3.87 -8.08
C GLU A 288 3.62 3.21 -9.47
N ASP A 289 3.92 4.01 -10.51
CA ASP A 289 3.96 3.57 -11.91
C ASP A 289 4.97 2.44 -12.16
N LYS A 290 6.19 2.55 -11.61
CA LYS A 290 7.21 1.51 -11.75
C LYS A 290 6.75 0.19 -11.10
N LEU A 291 6.23 0.27 -9.87
CA LEU A 291 5.72 -0.89 -9.15
C LEU A 291 4.52 -1.52 -9.87
N ALA A 292 3.62 -0.71 -10.43
CA ALA A 292 2.47 -1.18 -11.21
C ALA A 292 2.94 -1.90 -12.47
N SER A 293 3.90 -1.33 -13.19
CA SER A 293 4.50 -1.90 -14.40
C SER A 293 5.21 -3.22 -14.10
N ASP A 294 6.03 -3.27 -13.05
CA ASP A 294 6.75 -4.49 -12.64
C ASP A 294 5.79 -5.59 -12.18
N PHE A 295 4.73 -5.23 -11.44
CA PHE A 295 3.68 -6.17 -11.05
C PHE A 295 2.94 -6.72 -12.28
N ALA A 296 2.50 -5.85 -13.19
CA ALA A 296 1.75 -6.22 -14.38
C ALA A 296 2.56 -7.11 -15.32
N LYS A 297 3.84 -6.78 -15.53
CA LYS A 297 4.77 -7.56 -16.37
C LYS A 297 4.94 -9.00 -15.89
N HIS A 298 4.91 -9.24 -14.58
CA HIS A 298 5.16 -10.55 -13.99
C HIS A 298 3.88 -11.30 -13.60
N PHE A 299 2.70 -10.71 -13.84
CA PHE A 299 1.44 -11.39 -13.65
C PHE A 299 1.10 -12.26 -14.87
N GLY A 300 1.41 -13.55 -14.80
CA GLY A 300 1.10 -14.52 -15.86
C GLY A 300 1.84 -14.21 -17.17
N ASN A 301 1.09 -14.01 -18.25
CA ASN A 301 1.64 -13.63 -19.56
C ASN A 301 1.85 -12.11 -19.71
N GLY A 302 1.73 -11.36 -18.62
CA GLY A 302 1.75 -9.89 -18.62
C GLY A 302 0.33 -9.31 -18.71
N LEU A 303 0.09 -8.25 -17.94
CA LEU A 303 -1.10 -7.42 -18.01
C LEU A 303 -0.73 -6.02 -18.50
N GLU A 304 -1.67 -5.34 -19.14
CA GLU A 304 -1.54 -3.91 -19.44
C GLU A 304 -1.88 -3.09 -18.20
N VAL A 305 -1.12 -2.01 -17.97
CA VAL A 305 -1.39 -1.05 -16.91
C VAL A 305 -2.34 0.02 -17.45
N GLU A 306 -3.55 0.06 -16.90
CA GLU A 306 -4.52 1.11 -17.22
C GLU A 306 -4.19 2.38 -16.41
N ARG A 307 -3.95 3.48 -17.12
CA ARG A 307 -3.71 4.79 -16.50
C ARG A 307 -5.00 5.61 -16.49
N GLN A 308 -5.42 6.09 -15.33
CA GLN A 308 -6.58 6.97 -15.25
C GLN A 308 -6.23 8.36 -15.81
N ALA A 309 -6.89 8.78 -16.89
CA ALA A 309 -6.77 10.14 -17.41
C ALA A 309 -7.28 11.13 -16.37
N HIS A 310 -6.36 11.76 -15.64
CA HIS A 310 -6.71 12.86 -14.74
C HIS A 310 -7.06 14.09 -15.60
N GLY A 311 -8.35 14.35 -15.75
CA GLY A 311 -8.83 15.60 -16.31
C GLY A 311 -8.45 16.77 -15.42
N GLY A 312 -7.66 17.70 -15.94
CA GLY A 312 -7.45 19.01 -15.33
C GLY A 312 -6.13 19.14 -14.57
N ASN A 313 -5.23 19.90 -15.18
CA ASN A 313 -3.98 20.40 -14.64
C ASN A 313 -4.19 21.14 -13.29
N GLN A 314 -3.99 20.45 -12.18
CA GLN A 314 -3.40 21.02 -10.97
C GLN A 314 -2.30 20.07 -10.53
N THR A 315 -1.10 20.32 -11.07
CA THR A 315 0.16 20.00 -10.40
C THR A 315 0.18 20.75 -9.06
N SER A 316 -0.54 20.26 -8.06
CA SER A 316 0.00 20.34 -6.72
C SER A 316 1.26 19.49 -6.78
N LYS A 317 2.42 20.14 -6.86
CA LYS A 317 3.70 19.54 -6.50
C LYS A 317 3.54 19.02 -5.06
N GLU A 318 3.02 17.81 -4.91
CA GLU A 318 3.52 16.91 -3.88
C GLU A 318 4.94 16.59 -4.32
N SER A 319 5.86 17.47 -3.92
CA SER A 319 7.29 17.25 -4.03
C SER A 319 7.58 15.92 -3.34
N ASP A 320 7.89 14.91 -4.14
CA ASP A 320 9.03 14.02 -3.94
C ASP A 320 9.50 13.86 -2.48
N ASP A 321 8.62 13.35 -1.62
CA ASP A 321 8.93 13.02 -0.22
C ASP A 321 9.24 11.52 -0.06
N GLY A 322 9.21 10.74 -1.15
CA GLY A 322 9.55 9.32 -1.14
C GLY A 322 11.04 9.08 -0.81
N ASP A 323 11.92 9.85 -1.45
CA ASP A 323 13.36 9.70 -1.28
C ASP A 323 13.87 10.30 0.03
N THR A 324 13.25 11.37 0.53
CA THR A 324 13.62 11.94 1.85
C THR A 324 13.09 11.13 3.03
N ALA A 325 11.95 10.43 2.88
CA ALA A 325 11.45 9.50 3.89
C ALA A 325 12.35 8.26 4.01
N GLY A 326 12.82 7.71 2.88
CA GLY A 326 13.75 6.59 2.87
C GLY A 326 15.13 6.92 3.47
N LEU A 327 15.62 8.15 3.27
CA LEU A 327 16.84 8.64 3.91
C LEU A 327 16.70 8.73 5.44
N ARG A 328 15.59 9.29 5.93
CA ARG A 328 15.35 9.39 7.38
C ARG A 328 15.19 8.03 8.06
N GLU A 329 14.57 7.07 7.38
CA GLU A 329 14.43 5.71 7.92
C GLU A 329 15.79 5.01 8.06
N LEU A 330 16.71 5.23 7.12
CA LEU A 330 18.10 4.76 7.20
C LEU A 330 18.85 5.42 8.36
N GLU A 331 18.69 6.73 8.55
CA GLU A 331 19.31 7.47 9.67
C GLU A 331 18.82 6.97 11.03
N ASP A 332 17.52 6.71 11.17
CA ASP A 332 16.92 6.22 12.42
C ASP A 332 17.39 4.78 12.72
N LYS A 333 17.51 3.92 11.70
CA LYS A 333 18.06 2.56 11.86
C LYS A 333 19.53 2.55 12.27
N ILE A 334 20.35 3.47 11.74
CA ILE A 334 21.77 3.61 12.15
C ILE A 334 21.86 4.05 13.61
N LYS A 335 21.05 5.03 14.05
CA LYS A 335 21.02 5.47 15.46
C LYS A 335 20.57 4.37 16.41
N GLU A 336 19.58 3.57 16.01
CA GLU A 336 19.13 2.43 16.81
C GLU A 336 20.22 1.36 16.95
N LEU A 337 20.98 1.08 15.89
CA LEU A 337 22.11 0.16 15.94
C LEU A 337 23.24 0.68 16.84
N ASP A 338 23.54 1.98 16.80
CA ASP A 338 24.55 2.60 17.67
C ASP A 338 24.21 2.40 19.15
N LEU A 339 22.95 2.63 19.53
CA LEU A 339 22.48 2.38 20.89
C LEU A 339 22.60 0.89 21.30
N ARG A 340 22.33 -0.04 20.38
CA ARG A 340 22.45 -1.49 20.65
C ARG A 340 23.91 -1.95 20.74
N ILE A 341 24.82 -1.35 19.96
CA ILE A 341 26.26 -1.59 20.02
C ILE A 341 26.81 -1.13 21.37
N ASP A 342 26.41 0.06 21.84
CA ASP A 342 26.84 0.61 23.13
C ASP A 342 26.31 -0.19 24.33
N GLN A 343 25.12 -0.75 24.22
CA GLN A 343 24.48 -1.54 25.28
C GLN A 343 24.92 -3.02 25.30
N SER A 344 25.52 -3.53 24.22
CA SER A 344 25.91 -4.93 24.11
C SER A 344 27.24 -5.24 24.80
N LYS A 345 27.22 -6.21 25.72
CA LYS A 345 28.43 -6.75 26.39
C LYS A 345 29.04 -7.96 25.68
N ASN A 346 28.42 -8.45 24.60
CA ASN A 346 28.87 -9.64 23.88
C ASN A 346 29.75 -9.25 22.67
N PRO A 347 31.05 -9.64 22.64
CA PRO A 347 31.97 -9.25 21.58
C PRO A 347 31.55 -9.71 20.18
N SER A 348 31.03 -10.94 20.03
CA SER A 348 30.67 -11.47 18.70
C SER A 348 29.44 -10.76 18.12
N LEU A 349 28.44 -10.48 18.95
CA LEU A 349 27.26 -9.71 18.58
C LEU A 349 27.61 -8.26 18.24
N LYS A 350 28.55 -7.67 18.98
CA LYS A 350 29.03 -6.30 18.72
C LYS A 350 29.66 -6.18 17.34
N THR A 351 30.54 -7.12 16.97
CA THR A 351 31.14 -7.17 15.63
C THR A 351 30.08 -7.34 14.54
N THR A 352 29.05 -8.18 14.75
CA THR A 352 27.95 -8.33 13.78
C THR A 352 27.16 -7.04 13.61
N LEU A 353 26.82 -6.35 14.69
CA LEU A 353 26.07 -5.09 14.65
C LEU A 353 26.89 -3.95 14.01
N GLU A 354 28.19 -3.88 14.28
CA GLU A 354 29.12 -2.94 13.65
C GLU A 354 29.19 -3.13 12.12
N ASN A 355 29.22 -4.38 11.66
CA ASN A 355 29.20 -4.68 10.22
C ASN A 355 27.89 -4.23 9.55
N ILE A 356 26.74 -4.45 10.19
CA ILE A 356 25.43 -4.01 9.70
C ILE A 356 25.36 -2.48 9.68
N ARG A 357 25.89 -1.82 10.71
CA ARG A 357 25.98 -0.35 10.78
C ARG A 357 26.77 0.21 9.60
N VAL A 358 27.96 -0.33 9.32
CA VAL A 358 28.80 0.11 8.19
C VAL A 358 28.07 -0.05 6.86
N GLN A 359 27.35 -1.16 6.65
CA GLN A 359 26.55 -1.37 5.45
C GLN A 359 25.43 -0.34 5.28
N LEU A 360 24.70 -0.02 6.36
CA LEU A 360 23.63 0.97 6.32
C LEU A 360 24.17 2.40 6.14
N THR A 361 25.31 2.74 6.74
CA THR A 361 25.98 4.04 6.52
C THR A 361 26.40 4.19 5.06
N SER A 362 26.97 3.16 4.43
CA SER A 362 27.32 3.21 3.01
C SER A 362 26.07 3.34 2.10
N GLN A 363 24.96 2.70 2.48
CA GLN A 363 23.67 2.88 1.77
C GLN A 363 23.11 4.30 1.92
N LEU A 364 23.26 4.91 3.10
CA LEU A 364 22.86 6.29 3.35
C LEU A 364 23.65 7.27 2.48
N GLU A 365 24.97 7.10 2.41
CA GLU A 365 25.87 7.97 1.62
C GLU A 365 25.54 7.91 0.13
N ARG A 366 25.32 6.71 -0.42
CA ARG A 366 24.90 6.52 -1.82
C ARG A 366 23.56 7.20 -2.12
N LYS A 367 22.58 7.04 -1.23
CA LYS A 367 21.29 7.73 -1.39
C LYS A 367 21.37 9.24 -1.23
N ARG A 368 22.34 9.76 -0.47
CA ARG A 368 22.58 11.21 -0.36
C ARG A 368 23.23 11.78 -1.63
N SER A 369 24.17 11.04 -2.24
CA SER A 369 24.78 11.45 -3.51
C SER A 369 23.78 11.47 -4.66
N ASP A 370 22.87 10.48 -4.70
CA ASP A 370 21.83 10.40 -5.74
C ASP A 370 20.78 11.53 -5.62
N ASN A 371 20.66 12.16 -4.45
CA ASN A 371 19.67 13.20 -4.14
C ASN A 371 20.25 14.63 -4.17
N THR A 372 21.47 14.80 -4.67
CA THR A 372 22.11 16.12 -4.84
C THR A 372 21.81 16.64 -6.25
N PRO A 373 21.17 17.81 -6.43
CA PRO A 373 20.98 18.37 -7.77
C PRO A 373 22.34 18.72 -8.38
N ALA A 374 22.58 18.31 -9.62
CA ALA A 374 23.76 18.74 -10.37
C ALA A 374 23.69 20.26 -10.57
N GLY A 375 24.58 21.00 -9.89
CA GLY A 375 24.68 22.44 -10.03
C GLY A 375 25.54 23.07 -8.94
N GLU A 376 26.85 22.98 -9.12
CA GLU A 376 27.90 23.95 -8.75
C GLU A 376 29.24 23.20 -8.79
N SER A 377 29.81 23.09 -9.99
CA SER A 377 31.23 22.83 -10.15
C SER A 377 31.97 24.13 -9.85
N ASP A 378 32.70 24.15 -8.74
CA ASP A 378 33.69 25.20 -8.46
C ASP A 378 34.78 25.14 -9.54
N GLU A 379 34.69 26.05 -10.52
CA GLU A 379 35.85 26.47 -11.31
C GLU A 379 36.72 27.37 -10.42
N ALA A 380 37.74 26.78 -9.81
CA ALA A 380 38.87 27.56 -9.29
C ALA A 380 39.73 27.98 -10.49
N THR A 381 39.51 29.21 -10.95
CA THR A 381 40.37 29.90 -11.91
C THR A 381 41.78 30.08 -11.32
N SER A 382 42.77 29.52 -12.02
CA SER A 382 44.18 29.87 -11.87
C SER A 382 44.41 31.27 -12.44
N GLU A 383 44.72 32.23 -11.58
CA GLU A 383 45.35 33.48 -11.99
C GLU A 383 46.87 33.30 -11.90
N ASP A 384 47.50 33.21 -13.06
CA ASP A 384 48.93 33.38 -13.28
C ASP A 384 49.28 34.85 -12.99
N GLU A 385 50.15 35.11 -12.02
CA GLU A 385 50.81 36.41 -11.85
C GLU A 385 52.16 36.36 -12.60
N ASP A 386 52.19 36.97 -13.79
CA ASP A 386 53.41 37.34 -14.49
C ASP A 386 54.03 38.60 -13.84
N GLU A 387 55.34 38.51 -13.59
CA GLU A 387 56.26 39.58 -13.22
C GLU A 387 56.25 40.74 -14.24
N ASP A 388 56.33 42.01 -13.80
CA ASP A 388 57.48 42.88 -14.15
C ASP A 388 57.48 44.25 -13.40
N ASP A 389 58.65 44.53 -12.84
CA ASP A 389 59.38 45.77 -12.54
C ASP A 389 58.74 47.13 -12.15
N GLY A 390 59.31 47.71 -11.08
CA GLY A 390 59.10 49.12 -10.70
C GLY A 390 59.90 49.59 -9.48
N ILE A 391 61.18 49.89 -9.71
CA ILE A 391 62.24 50.39 -8.80
C ILE A 391 61.89 51.64 -7.95
N SER A 392 62.56 51.70 -6.76
CA SER A 392 62.99 52.83 -5.90
C SER A 392 62.35 52.80 -4.51
N GLY A 393 63.04 52.90 -3.37
CA GLY A 393 64.41 53.31 -3.04
C GLY A 393 64.34 54.17 -1.77
N THR A 394 65.23 53.93 -0.79
CA THR A 394 65.51 54.72 0.45
C THR A 394 64.47 54.57 1.59
N ASP A 395 64.78 54.55 2.89
CA ASP A 395 66.04 54.62 3.65
C ASP A 395 65.76 54.23 5.14
N SER A 396 66.78 53.70 5.82
CA SER A 396 67.15 53.94 7.23
C SER A 396 66.15 53.68 8.39
N ALA A 397 66.41 52.64 9.19
CA ALA A 397 67.01 52.70 10.55
C ALA A 397 66.98 51.34 11.25
#